data_AF-A0A938SCC9-F1
#
_entry.id   AF-A0A938SCC9-F1
#
_cell.length_a   1.000
_cell.length_b   1.000
_cell.length_c   1.000
_cell.angle_alpha   90.00
_cell.angle_beta   90.00
_cell.angle_gamma   90.00
#
_symmetry.space_group_name_H-M   'P 1'
#
loop_
_entity.id
_entity.type
_entity.pdbx_description
1 polymer ?
#
loop_
_entity_poly.entity_id
_entity_poly.type
_entity_poly.pdbx_seq_one_letter_code
_entity_poly.pdbx_strand_id
1 'polypeptide(L)'
;MTPKSELKKFLGAPIRMASNTYLHFYCGGKLRAAFVGEPDPKDDFRSEEWIFSTNRAITPGRENPPDKGFSRIQLPSGKIVLLKELLEAFPDETLGKKHFQKFGASLGLLCKIFDVGDDAHIPVHWHPSPAFSKQH
;
A
#
# COMPACT_ATOMS: atom_id res chain seq x y z
N MET A 1 16.83 -9.97 -5.96
CA MET A 1 15.92 -10.51 -4.93
C MET A 1 16.59 -10.46 -3.58
N THR A 2 15.85 -10.15 -2.54
CA THR A 2 16.38 -10.09 -1.16
C THR A 2 16.59 -11.50 -0.59
N PRO A 3 17.71 -11.81 0.08
CA PRO A 3 17.93 -13.13 0.65
C PRO A 3 16.81 -13.55 1.61
N LYS A 4 16.32 -14.78 1.49
CA LYS A 4 15.24 -15.31 2.35
C LYS A 4 15.61 -15.26 3.85
N SER A 5 16.89 -15.44 4.18
CA SER A 5 17.41 -15.31 5.55
C SER A 5 17.25 -13.90 6.14
N GLU A 6 17.32 -12.86 5.31
CA GLU A 6 17.14 -11.47 5.75
C GLU A 6 15.65 -11.18 6.00
N LEU A 7 14.78 -11.63 5.10
CA LEU A 7 13.33 -11.51 5.22
C LEU A 7 12.75 -12.29 6.42
N LYS A 8 13.32 -13.46 6.75
CA LYS A 8 12.84 -14.32 7.86
C LYS A 8 12.80 -13.59 9.20
N LYS A 9 13.67 -12.59 9.41
CA LYS A 9 13.76 -11.82 10.65
C LYS A 9 12.47 -11.06 10.99
N PHE A 10 11.58 -10.83 10.02
CA PHE A 10 10.32 -10.12 10.20
C PHE A 10 9.16 -10.96 10.74
N LEU A 11 9.25 -12.29 10.68
CA LEU A 11 8.10 -13.14 11.04
C LEU A 11 7.80 -13.14 12.54
N GLY A 12 8.73 -12.67 13.38
CA GLY A 12 8.60 -12.66 14.84
C GLY A 12 8.61 -11.26 15.47
N ALA A 13 8.51 -10.19 14.68
CA ALA A 13 8.60 -8.81 15.17
C ALA A 13 7.71 -7.85 14.36
N PRO A 14 7.35 -6.68 14.91
CA PRO A 14 6.67 -5.64 14.14
C PRO A 14 7.49 -5.24 12.91
N ILE A 15 6.82 -5.08 11.77
CA ILE A 15 7.44 -4.69 10.50
C ILE A 15 7.34 -3.17 10.34
N ARG A 16 8.48 -2.50 10.16
CA ARG A 16 8.49 -1.08 9.83
C ARG A 16 8.19 -0.88 8.34
N MET A 17 7.13 -0.13 8.07
CA MET A 17 6.72 0.23 6.72
C MET A 17 7.48 1.46 6.23
N ALA A 18 7.81 1.49 4.94
CA ALA A 18 8.19 2.72 4.26
C ALA A 18 6.91 3.49 3.86
N SER A 19 7.02 4.82 3.70
CA SER A 19 5.92 5.64 3.19
C SER A 19 5.49 5.14 1.80
N ASN A 20 4.19 5.08 1.59
CA ASN A 20 3.51 4.55 0.41
C ASN A 20 2.37 5.49 0.01
N THR A 21 2.76 6.71 -0.31
CA THR A 21 1.90 7.73 -0.90
C THR A 21 2.30 8.03 -2.35
N TYR A 22 1.36 8.60 -3.09
CA TYR A 22 1.53 9.00 -4.48
C TYR A 22 0.50 10.08 -4.84
N LEU A 23 0.56 10.63 -6.05
CA LEU A 23 -0.34 11.70 -6.46
C LEU A 23 -1.76 11.18 -6.75
N HIS A 24 -2.73 11.71 -6.03
CA HIS A 24 -4.17 11.52 -6.20
C HIS A 24 -4.77 12.65 -7.04
N PHE A 25 -6.09 12.59 -7.28
CA PHE A 25 -6.83 13.54 -8.11
C PHE A 25 -7.40 14.73 -7.33
N TYR A 26 -7.27 14.74 -6.00
CA TYR A 26 -7.77 15.79 -5.11
C TYR A 26 -6.66 16.25 -4.16
N CYS A 27 -6.71 17.52 -3.78
CA CYS A 27 -5.77 18.13 -2.84
C CYS A 27 -6.08 17.68 -1.40
N GLY A 28 -5.06 17.59 -0.55
CA GLY A 28 -5.17 17.20 0.85
C GLY A 28 -3.84 16.65 1.39
N GLY A 29 -3.88 15.92 2.49
CA GLY A 29 -2.72 15.19 3.00
C GLY A 29 -1.94 15.88 4.10
N LYS A 30 -2.27 17.12 4.48
CA LYS A 30 -1.61 17.81 5.60
C LYS A 30 -1.69 17.04 6.92
N LEU A 31 -2.89 16.61 7.30
CA LEU A 31 -3.12 15.85 8.54
C LEU A 31 -2.54 14.44 8.43
N ARG A 32 -2.62 13.81 7.25
CA ARG A 32 -1.97 12.53 6.98
C ARG A 32 -0.45 12.64 7.16
N ALA A 33 0.19 13.65 6.56
CA ALA A 33 1.62 13.89 6.67
C ALA A 33 2.04 14.16 8.12
N ALA A 34 1.27 14.98 8.85
CA ALA A 34 1.49 15.22 10.27
C ALA A 34 1.35 13.93 11.11
N PHE A 35 0.34 13.11 10.83
CA PHE A 35 0.11 11.85 11.53
C PHE A 35 1.25 10.84 11.35
N VAL A 36 1.83 10.75 10.15
CA VAL A 36 2.96 9.85 9.87
C VAL A 36 4.33 10.47 10.20
N GLY A 37 4.36 11.72 10.67
CA GLY A 37 5.59 12.42 11.06
C GLY A 37 6.47 12.86 9.89
N GLU A 38 5.88 13.16 8.73
CA GLU A 38 6.60 13.76 7.61
C GLU A 38 7.04 15.20 7.91
N PRO A 39 8.22 15.64 7.43
CA PRO A 39 8.66 17.01 7.60
C PRO A 39 7.82 17.96 6.73
N ASP A 40 7.51 19.15 7.26
CA ASP A 40 6.73 20.19 6.56
C ASP A 40 5.35 19.71 6.06
N PRO A 41 4.45 19.26 6.96
CA PRO A 41 3.13 18.76 6.59
C PRO A 41 2.26 19.87 5.98
N LYS A 42 1.78 19.62 4.76
CA LYS A 42 0.96 20.55 3.98
C LYS A 42 0.02 19.79 3.07
N ASP A 43 -1.03 20.46 2.63
CA ASP A 43 -1.88 19.89 1.60
C ASP A 43 -1.13 19.92 0.27
N ASP A 44 -1.07 18.76 -0.35
CA ASP A 44 -0.63 18.55 -1.72
C ASP A 44 -1.54 17.49 -2.37
N PHE A 45 -1.10 16.79 -3.41
CA PHE A 45 -1.90 15.72 -3.99
C PHE A 45 -1.53 14.34 -3.41
N ARG A 46 -0.83 14.25 -2.27
CA ARG A 46 -0.47 13.02 -1.54
C ARG A 46 -1.43 12.79 -0.38
N SER A 47 -2.71 12.81 -0.70
CA SER A 47 -3.82 12.79 0.25
C SER A 47 -4.13 11.41 0.88
N GLU A 48 -3.57 10.32 0.36
CA GLU A 48 -3.72 8.97 0.95
C GLU A 48 -2.38 8.35 1.35
N GLU A 49 -2.39 7.53 2.40
CA GLU A 49 -1.34 6.54 2.72
C GLU A 49 -1.93 5.15 2.56
N TRP A 50 -1.31 4.30 1.74
CA TRP A 50 -1.75 2.92 1.59
C TRP A 50 -0.91 1.99 2.46
N ILE A 51 -1.52 1.48 3.53
CA ILE A 51 -0.83 0.70 4.56
C ILE A 51 -0.98 -0.79 4.27
N PHE A 52 0.14 -1.52 4.28
CA PHE A 52 0.19 -2.95 3.92
C PHE A 52 -0.54 -3.26 2.61
N SER A 53 -0.40 -2.44 1.59
CA SER A 53 -1.08 -2.62 0.32
C SER A 53 -0.36 -3.64 -0.57
N THR A 54 -1.14 -4.58 -1.09
CA THR A 54 -0.76 -5.43 -2.24
C THR A 54 -1.52 -5.04 -3.52
N ASN A 55 -2.16 -3.86 -3.51
CA ASN A 55 -3.01 -3.36 -4.59
C ASN A 55 -2.23 -2.40 -5.49
N ARG A 56 -2.32 -2.61 -6.80
CA ARG A 56 -1.70 -1.72 -7.76
C ARG A 56 -2.61 -0.51 -7.93
N ALA A 57 -2.08 0.68 -7.68
CA ALA A 57 -2.80 1.91 -7.92
C ALA A 57 -2.74 2.27 -9.41
N ILE A 58 -3.90 2.60 -9.97
CA ILE A 58 -4.04 3.08 -11.34
C ILE A 58 -4.61 4.49 -11.29
N THR A 59 -3.86 5.45 -11.84
CA THR A 59 -4.33 6.82 -12.01
C THR A 59 -4.40 7.09 -13.52
N PRO A 60 -5.60 7.19 -14.11
CA PRO A 60 -5.76 7.51 -15.52
C PRO A 60 -5.00 8.79 -15.90
N GLY A 61 -4.37 8.80 -17.08
CA GLY A 61 -3.60 9.94 -17.57
C GLY A 61 -2.25 10.19 -16.88
N ARG A 62 -1.80 9.29 -15.99
CA ARG A 62 -0.48 9.37 -15.35
C ARG A 62 0.32 8.09 -15.56
N GLU A 63 1.62 8.15 -15.27
CA GLU A 63 2.44 6.95 -15.20
C GLU A 63 1.94 6.02 -14.09
N ASN A 64 1.88 4.73 -14.41
CA ASN A 64 1.43 3.68 -13.50
C ASN A 64 2.46 2.54 -13.53
N PRO A 65 3.61 2.69 -12.87
CA PRO A 65 4.57 1.60 -12.78
C PRO A 65 3.92 0.34 -12.18
N PRO A 66 4.44 -0.86 -12.48
CA PRO A 66 3.83 -2.13 -12.05
C PRO A 66 3.65 -2.27 -10.53
N ASP A 67 4.48 -1.59 -9.75
CA ASP A 67 4.51 -1.63 -8.29
C ASP A 67 3.92 -0.38 -7.61
N LYS A 68 3.31 0.54 -8.39
CA LYS A 68 2.65 1.72 -7.85
C LYS A 68 1.57 1.31 -6.86
N GLY A 69 1.61 1.87 -5.65
CA GLY A 69 0.65 1.58 -4.57
C GLY A 69 0.94 0.31 -3.77
N PHE A 70 1.90 -0.53 -4.19
CA PHE A 70 2.38 -1.62 -3.33
C PHE A 70 3.20 -1.05 -2.19
N SER A 71 2.87 -1.45 -0.96
CA SER A 71 3.65 -1.05 0.20
C SER A 71 5.03 -1.68 0.18
N ARG A 72 5.97 -0.96 0.78
CA ARG A 72 7.35 -1.40 0.97
C ARG A 72 7.66 -1.51 2.46
N ILE A 73 8.54 -2.43 2.79
CA ILE A 73 9.03 -2.66 4.15
C ILE A 73 10.50 -2.25 4.22
N GLN A 74 10.90 -1.69 5.35
CA GLN A 74 12.29 -1.34 5.61
C GLN A 74 12.98 -2.46 6.39
N LEU A 75 13.98 -3.08 5.79
CA LEU A 75 14.84 -4.09 6.40
C LEU A 75 15.65 -3.49 7.57
N PRO A 76 16.12 -4.29 8.55
CA PRO A 76 17.01 -3.79 9.61
C PRO A 76 18.31 -3.20 9.08
N SER A 77 18.74 -3.62 7.88
CA SER A 77 19.86 -3.06 7.13
C SER A 77 19.59 -1.65 6.57
N GLY A 78 18.36 -1.15 6.69
CA GLY A 78 17.89 0.10 6.09
C GLY A 78 17.37 -0.05 4.65
N LYS A 79 17.63 -1.20 4.01
CA LYS A 79 17.18 -1.52 2.65
C LYS A 79 15.66 -1.55 2.56
N ILE A 80 15.09 -1.03 1.48
CA ILE A 80 13.65 -1.02 1.23
C ILE A 80 13.31 -2.10 0.19
N VAL A 81 12.31 -2.92 0.47
CA VAL A 81 11.85 -4.02 -0.42
C VAL A 81 10.33 -4.03 -0.51
N LEU A 82 9.78 -4.67 -1.54
CA LEU A 82 8.33 -4.80 -1.66
C LEU A 82 7.78 -5.73 -0.58
N LEU A 83 6.64 -5.38 0.03
CA LEU A 83 5.93 -6.27 0.95
C LEU A 83 5.63 -7.63 0.30
N LYS A 84 5.31 -7.63 -1.00
CA LYS A 84 5.06 -8.86 -1.76
C LYS A 84 6.24 -9.84 -1.75
N GLU A 85 7.50 -9.36 -1.73
CA GLU A 85 8.66 -10.27 -1.62
C GLU A 85 8.63 -11.08 -0.32
N LEU A 86 8.19 -10.46 0.79
CA LEU A 86 8.04 -11.16 2.08
C LEU A 86 6.90 -12.19 2.02
N LEU A 87 5.76 -11.79 1.47
CA LEU A 87 4.56 -12.65 1.36
C LEU A 87 4.80 -13.86 0.45
N GLU A 88 5.56 -13.69 -0.63
CA GLU A 88 5.94 -14.77 -1.55
C GLU A 88 6.98 -15.70 -0.94
N ALA A 89 7.93 -15.15 -0.17
CA ALA A 89 8.99 -15.94 0.46
C ALA A 89 8.49 -16.79 1.64
N PHE A 90 7.49 -16.31 2.38
CA PHE A 90 6.95 -16.93 3.60
C PHE A 90 5.41 -16.93 3.62
N PRO A 91 4.77 -17.59 2.66
CA PRO A 91 3.31 -17.52 2.50
C PRO A 91 2.56 -18.13 3.68
N ASP A 92 3.07 -19.21 4.27
CA ASP A 92 2.41 -19.92 5.37
C ASP A 92 2.54 -19.14 6.69
N GLU A 93 3.69 -18.52 6.95
CA GLU A 93 3.94 -17.75 8.17
C GLU A 93 3.33 -16.35 8.13
N THR A 94 2.97 -15.83 6.95
CA THR A 94 2.38 -14.49 6.81
C THR A 94 0.88 -14.54 6.53
N LEU A 95 0.46 -15.22 5.46
CA LEU A 95 -0.93 -15.25 4.97
C LEU A 95 -1.65 -16.53 5.39
N GLY A 96 -0.90 -17.61 5.62
CA GLY A 96 -1.42 -18.95 5.80
C GLY A 96 -1.69 -19.67 4.48
N LYS A 97 -1.42 -20.97 4.48
CA LYS A 97 -1.50 -21.84 3.29
C LYS A 97 -2.80 -21.72 2.50
N LYS A 98 -3.95 -21.76 3.20
CA LYS A 98 -5.29 -21.70 2.56
C LYS A 98 -5.51 -20.38 1.83
N HIS A 99 -5.03 -19.27 2.38
CA HIS A 99 -5.16 -17.96 1.77
C HIS A 99 -4.27 -17.86 0.54
N PHE A 100 -2.99 -18.23 0.68
CA PHE A 100 -2.04 -18.15 -0.44
C PHE A 100 -2.43 -19.03 -1.62
N GLN A 101 -2.97 -20.22 -1.37
CA GLN A 101 -3.51 -21.09 -2.43
C GLN A 101 -4.64 -20.44 -3.22
N LYS A 102 -5.45 -19.60 -2.56
CA LYS A 102 -6.63 -18.95 -3.18
C LYS A 102 -6.31 -17.60 -3.82
N PHE A 103 -5.44 -16.81 -3.19
CA PHE A 103 -5.23 -15.40 -3.52
C PHE A 103 -3.76 -15.04 -3.83
N GLY A 104 -2.84 -16.01 -3.74
CA GLY A 104 -1.40 -15.76 -3.86
C GLY A 104 -0.90 -14.77 -2.82
N ALA A 105 0.09 -13.97 -3.21
CA ALA A 105 0.69 -12.91 -2.37
C ALA A 105 -0.17 -11.62 -2.29
N SER A 106 -1.49 -11.74 -2.41
CA SER A 106 -2.44 -10.64 -2.22
C SER A 106 -3.05 -10.73 -0.84
N LEU A 107 -3.18 -9.60 -0.14
CA LEU A 107 -3.83 -9.55 1.18
C LEU A 107 -5.36 -9.63 1.11
N GLY A 108 -5.96 -9.29 -0.05
CA GLY A 108 -7.41 -9.28 -0.21
C GLY A 108 -8.14 -8.14 0.52
N LEU A 109 -7.39 -7.21 1.11
CA LEU A 109 -7.89 -5.99 1.75
C LEU A 109 -6.98 -4.82 1.40
N LEU A 110 -7.52 -3.60 1.52
CA LEU A 110 -6.76 -2.36 1.36
C LEU A 110 -7.05 -1.45 2.55
N CYS A 111 -6.02 -1.19 3.36
CA CYS A 111 -6.08 -0.25 4.46
C CYS A 111 -5.47 1.08 4.04
N LYS A 112 -6.12 2.19 4.45
CA LYS A 112 -5.70 3.53 4.07
C LYS A 112 -5.85 4.53 5.21
N ILE A 113 -4.95 5.51 5.24
CA ILE A 113 -5.24 6.84 5.82
C ILE A 113 -5.71 7.72 4.66
N PHE A 114 -6.74 8.51 4.92
CA PHE A 114 -7.37 9.38 3.94
C PHE A 114 -7.53 10.77 4.53
N ASP A 115 -7.09 11.79 3.80
CA ASP A 115 -7.12 13.17 4.25
C ASP A 115 -7.46 14.12 3.09
N VAL A 116 -8.66 14.68 3.12
CA VAL A 116 -9.16 15.63 2.11
C VAL A 116 -8.85 17.03 2.60
N GLY A 117 -8.22 17.84 1.75
CA GLY A 117 -7.97 19.25 2.09
C GLY A 117 -9.28 20.04 2.17
N ASP A 118 -9.27 21.13 2.94
CA ASP A 118 -10.48 21.89 3.30
C ASP A 118 -11.31 22.37 2.08
N ASP A 119 -10.64 22.73 0.97
CA ASP A 119 -11.28 23.19 -0.28
C ASP A 119 -11.43 22.08 -1.35
N ALA A 120 -11.09 20.83 -1.01
CA ALA A 120 -11.14 19.70 -1.92
C ALA A 120 -12.38 18.83 -1.69
N HIS A 121 -12.75 18.10 -2.74
CA HIS A 121 -13.91 17.22 -2.71
C HIS A 121 -13.59 15.90 -3.40
N ILE A 122 -14.07 14.80 -2.84
CA ILE A 122 -14.09 13.51 -3.51
C ILE A 122 -15.39 13.45 -4.34
N PRO A 123 -15.33 13.10 -5.63
CA PRO A 123 -16.52 12.89 -6.43
C PRO A 123 -17.43 11.83 -5.79
N VAL A 124 -18.74 11.99 -6.00
CA VAL A 124 -19.70 10.92 -5.74
C VAL A 124 -19.30 9.71 -6.56
N HIS A 125 -19.14 8.56 -5.90
CA HIS A 125 -18.70 7.32 -6.52
C HIS A 125 -19.42 6.12 -5.92
N TRP A 126 -19.38 5.00 -6.65
CA TRP A 126 -19.91 3.70 -6.22
C TRP A 126 -18.83 2.63 -6.29
N HIS A 127 -18.98 1.59 -5.48
CA HIS A 127 -18.15 0.39 -5.58
C HIS A 127 -18.91 -0.70 -6.35
N PRO A 128 -18.35 -1.22 -7.46
CA PRO A 128 -18.98 -2.29 -8.21
C PRO A 128 -19.01 -3.61 -7.41
N SER A 129 -19.95 -4.48 -7.74
CA SER A 129 -19.96 -5.85 -7.21
C SER A 129 -18.81 -6.68 -7.84
N PRO A 130 -18.38 -7.77 -7.19
CA PRO A 130 -17.37 -8.67 -7.77
C PRO A 130 -17.78 -9.27 -9.12
N ALA A 131 -19.08 -9.46 -9.37
CA ALA A 131 -19.58 -9.96 -10.66
C ALA A 131 -19.37 -8.90 -11.76
N PHE A 132 -19.72 -7.64 -11.47
CA PHE A 132 -19.54 -6.54 -12.40
C PHE A 132 -18.06 -6.33 -12.75
N SER A 133 -17.17 -6.28 -11.75
CA SER A 133 -15.72 -6.07 -11.94
C SER A 133 -14.98 -7.20 -12.66
N LYS A 134 -15.59 -8.39 -12.78
CA LYS A 134 -15.00 -9.48 -13.59
C LYS A 134 -15.32 -9.35 -15.06
N GLN A 135 -16.41 -8.67 -15.39
CA GLN A 135 -16.91 -8.51 -16.76
C GLN A 135 -16.41 -7.21 -17.40
N HIS A 136 -16.21 -6.17 -16.58
CA HIS A 136 -15.86 -4.82 -17.00
C HIS A 136 -14.59 -4.34 -16.27
#